data_AF-A0A5F0DA58-F1
#
_entry.id   AF-A0A5F0DA58-F1
#
_cell.length_a   1.000
_cell.length_b   1.000
_cell.length_c   1.000
_cell.angle_alpha   90.00
_cell.angle_beta   90.00
_cell.angle_gamma   90.00
#
_symmetry.space_group_name_H-M   'P 1'
#
loop_
_entity.id
_entity.type
_entity.pdbx_description
1 polymer ?
#
loop_
_entity_poly.entity_id
_entity_poly.type
_entity_poly.pdbx_seq_one_letter_code
_entity_poly.pdbx_strand_id
1 'polypeptide(L)'
;MAVQSRKPVPGEASPVGVTGELLEGGAVTRAHASVVGVTALTIPPGLAILGGSTRLFGAGQLCILRGSSTMGFSATPGWDLRVLGYWQLRFNGVPVEVGARQQRLLAALALLHAQPRHVLAALLWPDSPEHQSAGNLRASVFRISHELPGLLSATDPLQMDTVVRVDLREVRALITEITLNATRSVSPDSIDLLQEANLLPGWYEEWVINQQDHLLNQRLDALETVARSYLAAGSFGRALSAARAAAVVDPLRESAQHLLVRCHLAEDNYASAVLVYRSYRTHLRRELGIAPSARFAQLLGLETATSDSRLLVRSLKN
;
A
#
# COMPACT_ATOMS: atom_id res chain seq x y z
N MET A 1 3.96 69.56 12.05
CA MET A 1 3.80 68.28 11.32
C MET A 1 2.38 68.22 10.80
N ALA A 2 2.23 68.21 9.48
CA ALA A 2 0.99 68.52 8.79
C ALA A 2 -0.06 67.40 8.90
N VAL A 3 -1.29 67.85 9.17
CA VAL A 3 -2.57 67.16 9.04
C VAL A 3 -3.18 67.57 7.70
N GLN A 4 -3.65 66.63 6.90
CA GLN A 4 -4.61 66.81 5.80
C GLN A 4 -5.03 65.42 5.30
N SER A 5 -6.25 65.09 4.86
CA SER A 5 -7.63 65.57 5.06
C SER A 5 -8.47 64.89 3.95
N ARG A 6 -9.68 64.46 4.30
CA ARG A 6 -10.91 64.33 3.45
C ARG A 6 -11.13 63.09 2.54
N LYS A 7 -12.09 62.26 2.99
CA LYS A 7 -13.32 61.68 2.36
C LYS A 7 -13.90 62.43 1.11
N PRO A 8 -14.99 61.98 0.41
CA PRO A 8 -15.59 60.63 0.13
C PRO A 8 -16.10 60.43 -1.36
N VAL A 9 -16.71 59.24 -1.61
CA VAL A 9 -17.55 58.67 -2.72
C VAL A 9 -18.69 59.63 -3.19
N PRO A 10 -19.25 59.66 -4.46
CA PRO A 10 -20.06 58.58 -5.11
C PRO A 10 -20.21 58.53 -6.68
N GLY A 11 -20.90 57.49 -7.19
CA GLY A 11 -21.94 57.67 -8.23
C GLY A 11 -21.79 56.97 -9.60
N GLU A 12 -22.64 55.96 -9.82
CA GLU A 12 -23.45 55.66 -11.03
C GLU A 12 -22.82 55.49 -12.44
N ALA A 13 -23.07 54.34 -13.07
CA ALA A 13 -24.06 54.18 -14.16
C ALA A 13 -23.99 52.80 -14.82
N SER A 14 -25.17 52.17 -14.97
CA SER A 14 -25.47 51.03 -15.86
C SER A 14 -25.62 51.52 -17.32
N PRO A 15 -25.67 50.63 -18.34
CA PRO A 15 -26.93 49.97 -18.76
C PRO A 15 -26.75 48.47 -19.08
N VAL A 16 -27.70 47.56 -18.77
CA VAL A 16 -28.95 47.23 -19.49
C VAL A 16 -28.69 46.99 -20.99
N GLY A 17 -28.67 45.75 -21.50
CA GLY A 17 -29.79 44.82 -21.76
C GLY A 17 -29.67 44.40 -23.24
N VAL A 18 -30.14 43.27 -23.79
CA VAL A 18 -31.47 42.67 -23.70
C VAL A 18 -31.48 41.38 -24.57
N THR A 19 -31.92 40.27 -23.96
CA THR A 19 -32.81 39.17 -24.43
C THR A 19 -32.53 38.21 -25.60
N GLY A 20 -32.98 36.96 -25.33
CA GLY A 20 -33.52 35.97 -26.26
C GLY A 20 -33.04 34.57 -25.84
N GLU A 21 -33.56 33.91 -24.80
CA GLU A 21 -34.90 33.34 -24.55
C GLU A 21 -35.38 32.29 -25.58
N LEU A 22 -35.89 31.18 -25.02
CA LEU A 22 -36.72 30.09 -25.56
C LEU A 22 -35.98 28.88 -26.17
N LEU A 23 -36.34 27.63 -25.92
CA LEU A 23 -37.28 26.94 -25.02
C LEU A 23 -37.04 25.41 -25.20
N GLU A 24 -37.72 24.63 -24.35
CA GLU A 24 -38.01 23.19 -24.46
C GLU A 24 -36.90 22.23 -23.97
N GLY A 25 -37.18 21.19 -23.18
CA GLY A 25 -38.44 20.64 -22.71
C GLY A 25 -38.24 19.16 -22.36
N GLY A 26 -38.90 18.70 -21.28
CA GLY A 26 -39.11 17.29 -20.95
C GLY A 26 -37.95 16.58 -20.25
N ALA A 27 -38.15 15.58 -19.39
CA ALA A 27 -39.36 14.98 -18.86
C ALA A 27 -39.00 14.26 -17.55
N VAL A 28 -39.97 14.24 -16.65
CA VAL A 28 -40.00 13.47 -15.41
C VAL A 28 -40.10 11.98 -15.75
N THR A 29 -39.24 11.14 -15.17
CA THR A 29 -39.63 9.76 -14.85
C THR A 29 -38.90 9.23 -13.61
N ARG A 30 -39.74 8.75 -12.69
CA ARG A 30 -39.49 8.08 -11.43
C ARG A 30 -39.31 6.57 -11.71
N ALA A 31 -38.28 5.92 -11.18
CA ALA A 31 -38.21 4.46 -10.98
C ALA A 31 -37.06 4.15 -9.99
N HIS A 32 -37.37 3.85 -8.72
CA HIS A 32 -37.62 2.52 -8.15
C HIS A 32 -36.36 1.69 -7.84
N ALA A 33 -36.28 1.30 -6.57
CA ALA A 33 -35.28 0.48 -5.94
C ALA A 33 -35.36 -1.01 -6.31
N SER A 34 -34.21 -1.70 -6.21
CA SER A 34 -34.00 -3.12 -5.87
C SER A 34 -32.49 -3.25 -5.64
N VAL A 35 -31.91 -3.63 -4.50
CA VAL A 35 -32.16 -4.67 -3.48
C VAL A 35 -32.21 -6.09 -4.06
N VAL A 36 -31.31 -6.93 -3.54
CA VAL A 36 -31.18 -8.40 -3.65
C VAL A 36 -30.52 -8.88 -4.97
N GLY A 37 -29.54 -9.79 -4.98
CA GLY A 37 -29.08 -10.66 -3.92
C GLY A 37 -27.75 -11.35 -4.21
N VAL A 38 -27.15 -11.74 -3.10
CA VAL A 38 -26.07 -12.72 -2.97
C VAL A 38 -26.58 -14.09 -3.40
N THR A 39 -25.86 -14.77 -4.28
CA THR A 39 -25.93 -16.23 -4.41
C THR A 39 -24.53 -16.79 -4.54
N ALA A 40 -24.20 -17.66 -3.59
CA ALA A 40 -22.98 -18.42 -3.49
C ALA A 40 -23.16 -19.85 -4.07
N LEU A 41 -22.02 -20.52 -4.25
CA LEU A 41 -21.83 -21.95 -4.59
C LEU A 41 -22.24 -22.34 -6.03
N THR A 42 -21.44 -23.09 -6.79
CA THR A 42 -21.10 -24.49 -6.47
C THR A 42 -19.95 -24.99 -7.36
N ILE A 43 -18.97 -25.66 -6.73
CA ILE A 43 -17.92 -26.47 -7.37
C ILE A 43 -18.49 -27.85 -7.73
N PRO A 44 -18.17 -28.44 -8.90
CA PRO A 44 -18.27 -29.88 -9.09
C PRO A 44 -16.88 -30.55 -9.14
N PRO A 45 -16.74 -31.78 -8.58
CA PRO A 45 -15.48 -32.53 -8.50
C PRO A 45 -15.26 -33.50 -9.67
N GLY A 46 -13.98 -33.71 -9.98
CA GLY A 46 -13.31 -34.98 -10.31
C GLY A 46 -13.83 -35.90 -11.44
N LEU A 47 -12.97 -36.20 -12.42
CA LEU A 47 -12.87 -37.56 -12.95
C LEU A 47 -11.47 -37.92 -13.49
N ALA A 48 -10.94 -38.99 -12.88
CA ALA A 48 -10.11 -40.09 -13.37
C ALA A 48 -8.98 -39.90 -14.43
N ILE A 49 -7.84 -40.41 -13.98
CA ILE A 49 -6.63 -40.86 -14.66
C ILE A 49 -6.92 -41.88 -15.76
N LEU A 50 -6.29 -41.70 -16.94
CA LEU A 50 -5.86 -42.78 -17.82
C LEU A 50 -4.51 -42.41 -18.45
N GLY A 51 -3.54 -43.32 -18.33
CA GLY A 51 -2.18 -43.17 -18.83
C GLY A 51 -2.07 -43.33 -20.35
N GLY A 52 -1.06 -42.69 -20.92
CA GLY A 52 -0.72 -42.81 -22.34
C GLY A 52 0.48 -41.96 -22.71
N SER A 53 1.67 -42.56 -22.65
CA SER A 53 2.93 -42.02 -23.17
C SER A 53 2.82 -41.77 -24.67
N THR A 54 2.91 -40.52 -25.13
CA THR A 54 3.40 -40.19 -26.49
C THR A 54 4.01 -38.80 -26.50
N ARG A 55 5.30 -38.71 -26.84
CA ARG A 55 6.02 -37.46 -27.09
C ARG A 55 5.53 -36.85 -28.41
N LEU A 56 5.13 -35.59 -28.39
CA LEU A 56 5.08 -34.74 -29.57
C LEU A 56 5.57 -33.33 -29.21
N PHE A 57 6.69 -32.95 -29.84
CA PHE A 57 7.14 -31.57 -30.00
C PHE A 57 6.15 -30.83 -30.90
N GLY A 58 5.73 -29.62 -30.53
CA GLY A 58 5.00 -28.75 -31.45
C GLY A 58 4.27 -27.59 -30.79
N ALA A 59 4.80 -26.38 -30.98
CA ALA A 59 4.13 -25.08 -30.90
C ALA A 59 3.35 -24.75 -29.60
N GLY A 60 4.08 -24.34 -28.57
CA GLY A 60 3.51 -23.62 -27.43
C GLY A 60 3.07 -22.22 -27.83
N GLN A 61 1.81 -22.10 -28.22
CA GLN A 61 1.08 -20.84 -28.35
C GLN A 61 0.92 -20.28 -26.93
N LEU A 62 1.76 -19.30 -26.56
CA LEU A 62 1.69 -18.67 -25.25
C LEU A 62 0.40 -17.83 -25.20
N CYS A 63 -0.62 -18.35 -24.52
CA CYS A 63 -1.80 -17.60 -24.13
C CYS A 63 -1.36 -16.38 -23.31
N ILE A 64 -1.47 -15.20 -23.91
CA ILE A 64 -1.36 -13.92 -23.23
C ILE A 64 -2.58 -13.81 -22.31
N LEU A 65 -2.38 -14.06 -21.01
CA LEU A 65 -3.33 -13.68 -19.99
C LEU A 65 -3.41 -12.14 -19.97
N ARG A 66 -4.46 -11.62 -20.59
CA ARG A 66 -4.87 -10.21 -20.47
C ARG A 66 -5.53 -10.01 -19.11
N GLY A 67 -5.08 -9.00 -18.39
CA GLY A 67 -5.91 -8.30 -17.40
C GLY A 67 -5.38 -8.33 -15.97
N SER A 68 -4.32 -7.59 -15.70
CA SER A 68 -4.11 -6.97 -14.39
C SER A 68 -3.62 -5.55 -14.62
N SER A 69 -4.32 -4.60 -14.00
CA SER A 69 -4.13 -3.15 -14.11
C SER A 69 -2.65 -2.81 -14.04
N THR A 70 -2.11 -2.48 -15.20
CA THR A 70 -0.71 -2.13 -15.35
C THR A 70 -0.59 -0.69 -14.87
N MET A 71 0.03 -0.47 -13.70
CA MET A 71 0.64 0.82 -13.39
C MET A 71 1.37 1.28 -14.66
N GLY A 72 1.00 2.44 -15.22
CA GLY A 72 1.42 2.83 -16.56
C GLY A 72 2.94 2.99 -16.65
N PHE A 73 3.61 2.14 -17.44
CA PHE A 73 5.03 2.30 -17.73
C PHE A 73 5.19 3.01 -19.06
N SER A 74 5.69 4.25 -19.03
CA SER A 74 6.40 4.79 -20.19
C SER A 74 7.67 3.96 -20.38
N ALA A 75 7.97 3.55 -21.62
CA ALA A 75 9.22 2.86 -21.96
C ALA A 75 10.37 3.85 -21.84
N THR A 76 10.83 4.10 -20.62
CA THR A 76 11.98 4.95 -20.37
C THR A 76 13.25 4.12 -20.59
N PRO A 77 14.24 4.64 -21.32
CA PRO A 77 15.48 3.92 -21.57
C PRO A 77 16.21 3.60 -20.26
N GLY A 78 16.99 2.52 -20.26
CA GLY A 78 17.81 2.07 -19.14
C GLY A 78 17.28 0.84 -18.41
N TRP A 79 17.93 0.55 -17.27
CA TRP A 79 17.60 -0.56 -16.38
C TRP A 79 16.45 -0.21 -15.44
N ASP A 80 15.49 -1.12 -15.32
CA ASP A 80 14.37 -1.05 -14.38
C ASP A 80 14.36 -2.33 -13.54
N LEU A 81 14.36 -2.17 -12.23
CA LEU A 81 14.31 -3.26 -11.28
C LEU A 81 13.08 -3.12 -10.39
N ARG A 82 12.29 -4.19 -10.36
CA ARG A 82 11.14 -4.30 -9.46
C ARG A 82 11.41 -5.29 -8.35
N VAL A 83 11.25 -4.80 -7.13
CA VAL A 83 11.24 -5.61 -5.91
C VAL A 83 9.89 -5.55 -5.21
N LEU A 84 8.99 -4.65 -5.60
CA LEU A 84 7.62 -4.59 -5.10
C LEU A 84 6.72 -5.45 -5.99
N GLY A 85 5.86 -6.25 -5.37
CA GLY A 85 5.00 -7.20 -6.05
C GLY A 85 5.76 -8.44 -6.49
N TYR A 86 6.45 -8.42 -7.62
CA TYR A 86 7.21 -9.57 -8.10
C TYR A 86 8.56 -9.13 -8.64
N TRP A 87 9.56 -9.98 -8.44
CA TRP A 87 10.90 -9.73 -8.96
C TRP A 87 10.87 -9.61 -10.48
N GLN A 88 11.34 -8.48 -11.00
CA GLN A 88 11.48 -8.28 -12.44
C GLN A 88 12.66 -7.37 -12.74
N LEU A 89 13.52 -7.79 -13.66
CA LEU A 89 14.57 -6.96 -14.23
C LEU A 89 14.23 -6.67 -15.69
N ARG A 90 14.33 -5.42 -16.13
CA ARG A 90 14.08 -5.01 -17.52
C ARG A 90 15.17 -4.09 -18.01
N PHE A 91 15.46 -4.16 -19.30
CA PHE A 91 16.31 -3.20 -20.01
C PHE A 91 15.53 -2.63 -21.17
N ASN A 92 15.35 -1.30 -21.22
CA ASN A 92 14.52 -0.62 -22.22
C ASN A 92 13.10 -1.25 -22.35
N GLY A 93 12.52 -1.65 -21.22
CA GLY A 93 11.18 -2.29 -21.15
C GLY A 93 11.15 -3.80 -21.44
N VAL A 94 12.24 -4.38 -21.97
CA VAL A 94 12.34 -5.81 -22.28
C VAL A 94 12.77 -6.58 -21.02
N PRO A 95 12.04 -7.64 -20.59
CA PRO A 95 12.44 -8.45 -19.45
C PRO A 95 13.78 -9.16 -19.70
N VAL A 96 14.62 -9.20 -18.67
CA VAL A 96 15.94 -9.83 -18.69
C VAL A 96 16.02 -10.88 -17.58
N GLU A 97 16.28 -12.13 -17.97
CA GLU A 97 16.43 -13.25 -17.05
C GLU A 97 17.85 -13.30 -16.48
N VAL A 98 17.96 -13.52 -15.17
CA VAL A 98 19.23 -13.71 -14.47
C VAL A 98 19.14 -14.87 -13.50
N GLY A 99 20.24 -15.57 -13.28
CA GLY A 99 20.28 -16.71 -12.36
C GLY A 99 19.98 -16.30 -10.92
N ALA A 100 19.51 -17.26 -10.10
CA ALA A 100 19.09 -17.00 -8.72
C ALA A 100 20.15 -16.29 -7.85
N ARG A 101 21.45 -16.57 -8.06
CA ARG A 101 22.54 -15.89 -7.37
C ARG A 101 22.64 -14.41 -7.73
N GLN A 102 22.44 -14.08 -9.00
CA GLN A 102 22.40 -12.70 -9.48
C GLN A 102 21.13 -11.99 -8.99
N GLN A 103 19.98 -12.66 -8.98
CA GLN A 103 18.73 -12.11 -8.43
C GLN A 103 18.91 -11.70 -6.97
N ARG A 104 19.46 -12.60 -6.14
CA ARG A 104 19.77 -12.31 -4.73
C ARG A 104 20.69 -11.11 -4.54
N LEU A 105 21.78 -11.04 -5.29
CA LEU A 105 22.71 -9.92 -5.22
C LEU A 105 22.05 -8.59 -5.60
N LEU A 106 21.28 -8.57 -6.69
CA LEU A 106 20.58 -7.36 -7.14
C LEU A 106 19.49 -6.94 -6.15
N ALA A 107 18.73 -7.89 -5.58
CA ALA A 107 17.75 -7.63 -4.54
C ALA A 107 18.41 -7.08 -3.26
N ALA A 108 19.52 -7.67 -2.81
CA ALA A 108 20.26 -7.18 -1.66
C ALA A 108 20.77 -5.75 -1.86
N LEU A 109 21.30 -5.42 -3.04
CA LEU A 109 21.74 -4.06 -3.36
C LEU A 109 20.57 -3.07 -3.49
N ALA A 110 19.41 -3.51 -3.99
CA ALA A 110 18.20 -2.69 -4.04
C ALA A 110 17.68 -2.36 -2.63
N LEU A 111 17.80 -3.32 -1.71
CA LEU A 111 17.24 -3.23 -0.36
C LEU A 111 18.18 -2.52 0.63
N LEU A 112 19.46 -2.91 0.62
CA LEU A 112 20.49 -2.51 1.58
C LEU A 112 21.40 -1.41 1.05
N HIS A 113 21.21 -0.95 -0.19
CA HIS A 113 22.03 0.05 -0.85
C HIS A 113 23.50 -0.40 -1.02
N ALA A 114 24.45 0.54 -0.97
CA ALA A 114 25.87 0.26 -1.08
C ALA A 114 26.35 -0.56 0.12
N GLN A 115 26.94 -1.72 -0.14
CA GLN A 115 27.41 -2.64 0.90
C GLN A 115 28.83 -3.12 0.61
N PRO A 116 29.70 -3.26 1.64
CA PRO A 116 31.01 -3.86 1.46
C PRO A 116 30.91 -5.28 0.90
N ARG A 117 31.85 -5.66 0.05
CA ARG A 117 31.81 -6.98 -0.59
C ARG A 117 31.81 -8.14 0.41
N HIS A 118 32.58 -8.04 1.49
CA HIS A 118 32.63 -9.10 2.50
C HIS A 118 31.27 -9.27 3.22
N VAL A 119 30.54 -8.17 3.48
CA VAL A 119 29.19 -8.22 4.09
C VAL A 119 28.21 -8.92 3.15
N LEU A 120 28.20 -8.54 1.86
CA LEU A 120 27.32 -9.19 0.88
C LEU A 120 27.64 -10.68 0.69
N ALA A 121 28.92 -11.05 0.70
CA ALA A 121 29.32 -12.44 0.59
C ALA A 121 28.77 -13.27 1.77
N ALA A 122 28.94 -12.79 3.00
CA ALA A 122 28.43 -13.46 4.19
C ALA A 122 26.89 -13.50 4.22
N LEU A 123 26.22 -12.40 3.83
CA LEU A 123 24.76 -12.30 3.82
C LEU A 123 24.09 -13.27 2.85
N LEU A 124 24.63 -13.37 1.62
CA LEU A 124 24.02 -14.13 0.54
C LEU A 124 24.35 -15.63 0.56
N TRP A 125 25.42 -16.01 1.27
CA TRP A 125 25.87 -17.39 1.42
C TRP A 125 26.28 -17.69 2.87
N PRO A 126 25.33 -17.64 3.83
CA PRO A 126 25.64 -17.79 5.25
C PRO A 126 26.20 -19.18 5.59
N ASP A 127 25.79 -20.22 4.85
CA ASP A 127 26.22 -21.60 5.07
C ASP A 127 27.58 -21.94 4.42
N SER A 128 28.21 -20.98 3.74
CA SER A 128 29.47 -21.20 3.01
C SER A 128 30.66 -20.64 3.78
N PRO A 129 31.83 -21.33 3.77
CA PRO A 129 33.07 -20.76 4.29
C PRO A 129 33.43 -19.43 3.60
N GLU A 130 34.10 -18.52 4.32
CA GLU A 130 34.40 -17.16 3.84
C GLU A 130 35.09 -17.11 2.47
N HIS A 131 36.06 -17.98 2.22
CA HIS A 131 36.75 -18.03 0.92
C HIS A 131 35.79 -18.40 -0.23
N GLN A 132 34.82 -19.27 0.04
CA GLN A 132 33.85 -19.75 -0.93
C GLN A 132 32.75 -18.70 -1.16
N SER A 133 32.25 -18.06 -0.11
CA SER A 133 31.26 -16.99 -0.22
C SER A 133 31.84 -15.79 -0.99
N ALA A 134 33.08 -15.40 -0.73
CA ALA A 134 33.79 -14.38 -1.49
C ALA A 134 33.99 -14.78 -2.96
N GLY A 135 34.30 -16.05 -3.24
CA GLY A 135 34.37 -16.59 -4.60
C GLY A 135 33.04 -16.54 -5.34
N ASN A 136 31.95 -16.94 -4.69
CA ASN A 136 30.60 -16.88 -5.23
C ASN A 136 30.16 -15.44 -5.53
N LEU A 137 30.50 -14.49 -4.66
CA LEU A 137 30.25 -13.08 -4.90
C LEU A 137 31.03 -12.57 -6.11
N ARG A 138 32.34 -12.85 -6.18
CA ARG A 138 33.19 -12.44 -7.31
C ARG A 138 32.65 -12.97 -8.64
N ALA A 139 32.25 -14.23 -8.70
CA ALA A 139 31.66 -14.82 -9.90
C ALA A 139 30.33 -14.16 -10.29
N SER A 140 29.49 -13.82 -9.30
CA SER A 140 28.20 -13.16 -9.53
C SER A 140 28.38 -11.72 -10.03
N VAL A 141 29.27 -10.96 -9.40
CA VAL A 141 29.64 -9.60 -9.81
C VAL A 141 30.23 -9.60 -11.22
N PHE A 142 31.17 -10.50 -11.49
CA PHE A 142 31.79 -10.63 -12.82
C PHE A 142 30.73 -10.87 -13.90
N ARG A 143 29.85 -11.86 -13.69
CA ARG A 143 28.78 -12.17 -14.65
C ARG A 143 27.88 -10.96 -14.91
N ILE A 144 27.40 -10.30 -13.86
CA ILE A 144 26.53 -9.13 -14.03
C ILE A 144 27.28 -8.00 -14.75
N SER A 145 28.53 -7.71 -14.36
CA SER A 145 29.30 -6.63 -15.00
C SER A 145 29.58 -6.88 -16.48
N HIS A 146 29.68 -8.15 -16.90
CA HIS A 146 29.98 -8.53 -18.27
C HIS A 146 28.73 -8.66 -19.14
N GLU A 147 27.69 -9.31 -18.62
CA GLU A 147 26.45 -9.59 -19.37
C GLU A 147 25.43 -8.43 -19.29
N LEU A 148 25.49 -7.61 -18.23
CA LEU A 148 24.50 -6.59 -17.90
C LEU A 148 25.20 -5.24 -17.57
N PRO A 149 25.88 -4.63 -18.56
CA PRO A 149 26.63 -3.40 -18.35
C PRO A 149 25.72 -2.26 -17.88
N GLY A 150 26.22 -1.46 -16.93
CA GLY A 150 25.48 -0.34 -16.34
C GLY A 150 24.43 -0.73 -15.28
N LEU A 151 24.40 -2.00 -14.84
CA LEU A 151 23.54 -2.43 -13.73
C LEU A 151 24.24 -2.27 -12.37
N LEU A 152 25.57 -2.40 -12.33
CA LEU A 152 26.38 -2.32 -11.10
C LEU A 152 27.52 -1.30 -11.26
N SER A 153 27.79 -0.57 -10.18
CA SER A 153 29.08 0.07 -9.95
C SER A 153 29.96 -0.90 -9.17
N ALA A 154 30.88 -1.57 -9.86
CA ALA A 154 31.76 -2.61 -9.30
C ALA A 154 32.89 -2.04 -8.41
N THR A 155 32.56 -1.12 -7.52
CA THR A 155 33.41 -0.54 -6.47
C THR A 155 33.42 -1.42 -5.21
N ASP A 156 34.10 -0.97 -4.16
CA ASP A 156 33.92 -1.45 -2.78
C ASP A 156 33.75 -0.21 -1.88
N PRO A 157 32.55 0.06 -1.31
CA PRO A 157 31.36 -0.78 -1.30
C PRO A 157 30.78 -1.04 -2.71
N LEU A 158 30.20 -2.23 -2.88
CA LEU A 158 29.47 -2.62 -4.08
C LEU A 158 28.09 -1.97 -4.04
N GLN A 159 27.67 -1.39 -5.16
CA GLN A 159 26.37 -0.74 -5.27
C GLN A 159 25.77 -0.95 -6.66
N MET A 160 24.46 -0.79 -6.73
CA MET A 160 23.76 -0.67 -8.00
C MET A 160 24.13 0.65 -8.67
N ASP A 161 24.19 0.67 -9.99
CA ASP A 161 24.44 1.92 -10.72
C ASP A 161 23.31 2.95 -10.43
N THR A 162 23.67 4.24 -10.38
CA THR A 162 22.73 5.31 -10.05
C THR A 162 21.65 5.50 -11.12
N VAL A 163 21.92 5.08 -12.35
CA VAL A 163 20.95 5.15 -13.46
C VAL A 163 19.88 4.06 -13.39
N VAL A 164 20.07 3.03 -12.57
CA VAL A 164 19.11 1.93 -12.42
C VAL A 164 17.91 2.43 -11.64
N ARG A 165 16.72 2.30 -12.22
CA ARG A 165 15.47 2.60 -11.52
C ARG A 165 15.09 1.41 -10.65
N VAL A 166 14.70 1.71 -9.41
CA VAL A 166 14.22 0.72 -8.46
C VAL A 166 12.92 1.24 -7.87
N ASP A 167 11.83 0.52 -8.07
CA ASP A 167 10.48 0.86 -7.61
C ASP A 167 10.41 1.16 -6.09
N LEU A 168 11.17 0.42 -5.27
CA LEU A 168 11.28 0.65 -3.83
C LEU A 168 11.76 2.07 -3.47
N ARG A 169 12.57 2.71 -4.32
CA ARG A 169 13.05 4.08 -4.05
C ARG A 169 11.92 5.09 -4.10
N GLU A 170 10.94 4.90 -4.97
CA GLU A 170 9.76 5.76 -5.07
C GLU A 170 8.91 5.67 -3.81
N VAL A 171 8.63 4.44 -3.33
CA VAL A 171 7.88 4.22 -2.09
C VAL A 171 8.60 4.79 -0.88
N ARG A 172 9.93 4.59 -0.77
CA ARG A 172 10.73 5.15 0.33
C ARG A 172 10.76 6.69 0.30
N ALA A 173 10.83 7.29 -0.88
CA ALA A 173 10.75 8.74 -1.03
C ALA A 173 9.39 9.28 -0.59
N LEU A 174 8.30 8.62 -0.98
CA LEU A 174 6.94 8.98 -0.57
C LEU A 174 6.74 8.88 0.95
N ILE A 175 7.22 7.78 1.58
CA ILE A 175 7.17 7.62 3.04
C ILE A 175 7.93 8.74 3.74
N THR A 176 9.12 9.08 3.23
CA THR A 176 9.94 10.16 3.76
C THR A 176 9.23 11.50 3.65
N GLU A 177 8.62 11.80 2.49
CA GLU A 177 7.85 13.02 2.27
C GLU A 177 6.68 13.14 3.25
N ILE A 178 5.90 12.07 3.44
CA ILE A 178 4.78 12.04 4.38
C ILE A 178 5.25 12.26 5.82
N THR A 179 6.36 11.62 6.20
CA THR A 179 6.91 11.70 7.56
C THR A 179 7.38 13.12 7.88
N LEU A 180 8.05 13.77 6.92
CA LEU A 180 8.56 15.13 7.09
C LEU A 180 7.47 16.20 6.94
N ASN A 181 6.45 15.96 6.11
CA ASN A 181 5.44 16.95 5.72
C ASN A 181 4.02 16.43 5.91
N ALA A 182 3.68 15.96 7.12
CA ALA A 182 2.40 15.31 7.40
C ALA A 182 1.14 16.12 7.05
N THR A 183 1.24 17.45 6.96
CA THR A 183 0.12 18.35 6.60
C THR A 183 -0.08 18.54 5.10
N ARG A 184 0.88 18.10 4.28
CA ARG A 184 0.75 18.18 2.82
C ARG A 184 -0.32 17.19 2.34
N SER A 185 -1.13 17.63 1.40
CA SER A 185 -2.10 16.73 0.75
C SER A 185 -1.37 15.66 -0.05
N VAL A 186 -1.70 14.39 0.23
CA VAL A 186 -1.23 13.21 -0.49
C VAL A 186 -2.26 12.80 -1.53
N SER A 187 -1.84 12.44 -2.74
CA SER A 187 -2.78 12.02 -3.79
C SER A 187 -3.39 10.64 -3.45
N PRO A 188 -4.58 10.31 -4.01
CA PRO A 188 -5.13 8.96 -3.92
C PRO A 188 -4.17 7.89 -4.47
N ASP A 189 -3.51 8.17 -5.59
CA ASP A 189 -2.54 7.25 -6.20
C ASP A 189 -1.37 6.93 -5.26
N SER A 190 -0.93 7.89 -4.45
CA SER A 190 0.09 7.65 -3.42
C SER A 190 -0.41 6.72 -2.30
N ILE A 191 -1.69 6.79 -1.95
CA ILE A 191 -2.29 5.89 -0.95
C ILE A 191 -2.35 4.47 -1.52
N ASP A 192 -2.77 4.32 -2.78
CA ASP A 192 -2.84 3.03 -3.46
C ASP A 192 -1.45 2.41 -3.62
N LEU A 193 -0.45 3.21 -4.00
CA LEU A 193 0.95 2.79 -4.06
C LEU A 193 1.45 2.25 -2.71
N LEU A 194 1.16 2.94 -1.60
CA LEU A 194 1.53 2.47 -0.26
C LEU A 194 0.75 1.21 0.14
N GLN A 195 -0.51 1.08 -0.27
CA GLN A 195 -1.32 -0.11 0.00
C GLN A 195 -0.78 -1.36 -0.72
N GLU A 196 -0.26 -1.21 -1.93
CA GLU A 196 0.14 -2.33 -2.79
C GLU A 196 1.63 -2.69 -2.75
N ALA A 197 2.48 -1.87 -2.11
CA ALA A 197 3.94 -2.02 -2.05
C ALA A 197 4.46 -3.20 -1.21
N ASN A 198 4.05 -4.43 -1.53
CA ASN A 198 4.50 -5.65 -0.90
C ASN A 198 5.89 -6.04 -1.42
N LEU A 199 6.87 -6.16 -0.53
CA LEU A 199 8.25 -6.41 -0.92
C LEU A 199 8.49 -7.91 -1.14
N LEU A 200 8.89 -8.30 -2.36
CA LEU A 200 9.36 -9.65 -2.72
C LEU A 200 8.55 -10.81 -2.08
N PRO A 201 7.21 -10.87 -2.21
CA PRO A 201 6.43 -12.00 -1.73
C PRO A 201 6.96 -13.33 -2.29
N GLY A 202 7.04 -14.34 -1.42
CA GLY A 202 7.61 -15.66 -1.75
C GLY A 202 9.12 -15.78 -1.50
N TRP A 203 9.79 -14.71 -1.08
CA TRP A 203 11.19 -14.77 -0.63
C TRP A 203 11.22 -14.94 0.89
N TYR A 204 11.81 -16.06 1.34
CA TYR A 204 11.82 -16.47 2.76
C TYR A 204 13.23 -16.44 3.38
N GLU A 205 14.14 -15.67 2.79
CA GLU A 205 15.47 -15.48 3.36
C GLU A 205 15.38 -14.48 4.53
N GLU A 206 16.04 -14.77 5.64
CA GLU A 206 15.93 -13.98 6.89
C GLU A 206 16.19 -12.48 6.66
N TRP A 207 17.20 -12.16 5.85
CA TRP A 207 17.53 -10.78 5.51
C TRP A 207 16.42 -10.09 4.69
N VAL A 208 15.63 -10.82 3.89
CA VAL A 208 14.48 -10.28 3.15
C VAL A 208 13.29 -10.10 4.09
N ILE A 209 13.01 -11.07 4.96
CA ILE A 209 11.91 -11.02 5.93
C ILE A 209 12.05 -9.76 6.81
N ASN A 210 13.25 -9.51 7.32
CA ASN A 210 13.54 -8.29 8.10
C ASN A 210 13.24 -7.00 7.31
N GLN A 211 13.51 -6.97 6.01
CA GLN A 211 13.20 -5.81 5.16
C GLN A 211 11.71 -5.71 4.83
N GLN A 212 11.01 -6.84 4.69
CA GLN A 212 9.56 -6.90 4.50
C GLN A 212 8.84 -6.31 5.71
N ASP A 213 9.21 -6.75 6.91
CA ASP A 213 8.63 -6.25 8.17
C ASP A 213 8.95 -4.77 8.37
N HIS A 214 10.17 -4.34 8.05
CA HIS A 214 10.54 -2.94 8.14
C HIS A 214 9.69 -2.08 7.20
N LEU A 215 9.57 -2.46 5.93
CA LEU A 215 8.79 -1.71 4.95
C LEU A 215 7.29 -1.73 5.30
N LEU A 216 6.76 -2.87 5.76
CA LEU A 216 5.38 -3.00 6.22
C LEU A 216 5.05 -1.97 7.29
N ASN A 217 5.87 -1.89 8.34
CA ASN A 217 5.68 -0.93 9.43
C ASN A 217 5.77 0.53 8.93
N GLN A 218 6.75 0.84 8.08
CA GLN A 218 6.89 2.18 7.51
C GLN A 218 5.66 2.60 6.67
N ARG A 219 5.12 1.68 5.86
CA ARG A 219 3.91 1.91 5.06
C ARG A 219 2.69 2.16 5.94
N LEU A 220 2.50 1.36 6.99
CA LEU A 220 1.41 1.52 7.95
C LEU A 220 1.48 2.86 8.67
N ASP A 221 2.65 3.22 9.19
CA ASP A 221 2.84 4.48 9.90
C ASP A 221 2.63 5.70 8.99
N ALA A 222 3.05 5.62 7.73
CA ALA A 222 2.78 6.64 6.72
C ALA A 222 1.27 6.79 6.44
N LEU A 223 0.56 5.68 6.17
CA LEU A 223 -0.88 5.69 5.91
C LEU A 223 -1.68 6.24 7.11
N GLU A 224 -1.31 5.85 8.34
CA GLU A 224 -1.93 6.38 9.55
C GLU A 224 -1.63 7.87 9.76
N THR A 225 -0.45 8.33 9.37
CA THR A 225 -0.08 9.75 9.41
C THR A 225 -0.94 10.56 8.45
N VAL A 226 -1.14 10.07 7.22
CA VAL A 226 -2.04 10.67 6.22
C VAL A 226 -3.50 10.68 6.71
N ALA A 227 -3.97 9.57 7.28
CA ALA A 227 -5.32 9.50 7.83
C ALA A 227 -5.52 10.51 8.97
N ARG A 228 -4.55 10.61 9.89
CA ARG A 228 -4.59 11.58 11.00
C ARG A 228 -4.59 13.03 10.51
N SER A 229 -3.79 13.35 9.50
CA SER A 229 -3.72 14.72 8.99
C SER A 229 -5.00 15.13 8.27
N TYR A 230 -5.58 14.26 7.45
CA TYR A 230 -6.88 14.53 6.82
C TYR A 230 -8.02 14.63 7.81
N LEU A 231 -8.02 13.79 8.85
CA LEU A 231 -9.02 13.86 9.91
C LEU A 231 -8.94 15.20 10.66
N ALA A 232 -7.73 15.67 10.99
CA ALA A 232 -7.52 16.96 11.63
C ALA A 232 -7.91 18.14 10.73
N ALA A 233 -7.77 18.00 9.41
CA ALA A 233 -8.15 19.00 8.42
C ALA A 233 -9.64 18.95 8.02
N GLY A 234 -10.47 18.08 8.64
CA GLY A 234 -11.88 17.93 8.31
C GLY A 234 -12.16 17.26 6.96
N SER A 235 -11.13 16.70 6.31
CA SER A 235 -11.26 16.00 5.01
C SER A 235 -11.59 14.53 5.22
N PHE A 236 -12.76 14.24 5.79
CA PHE A 236 -13.11 12.91 6.29
C PHE A 236 -13.08 11.79 5.25
N GLY A 237 -13.57 12.03 4.02
CA GLY A 237 -13.52 11.03 2.95
C GLY A 237 -12.08 10.59 2.60
N ARG A 238 -11.12 11.53 2.60
CA ARG A 238 -9.69 11.21 2.37
C ARG A 238 -9.07 10.53 3.58
N ALA A 239 -9.43 10.95 4.78
CA ALA A 239 -9.00 10.29 6.02
C ALA A 239 -9.47 8.83 6.05
N LEU A 240 -10.73 8.58 5.69
CA LEU A 240 -11.33 7.26 5.61
C LEU A 240 -10.63 6.39 4.56
N SER A 241 -10.26 6.94 3.41
CA SER A 241 -9.49 6.23 2.37
C SER A 241 -8.14 5.76 2.89
N ALA A 242 -7.36 6.65 3.52
CA ALA A 242 -6.05 6.30 4.07
C ALA A 242 -6.14 5.31 5.24
N ALA A 243 -7.11 5.47 6.14
CA ALA A 243 -7.35 4.55 7.25
C ALA A 243 -7.80 3.17 6.76
N ARG A 244 -8.59 3.11 5.68
CA ARG A 244 -8.99 1.84 5.04
C ARG A 244 -7.80 1.15 4.42
N ALA A 245 -6.93 1.88 3.73
CA ALA A 245 -5.70 1.32 3.17
C ALA A 245 -4.82 0.71 4.27
N ALA A 246 -4.64 1.40 5.40
CA ALA A 246 -3.89 0.86 6.54
C ALA A 246 -4.54 -0.44 7.10
N ALA A 247 -5.86 -0.48 7.22
CA ALA A 247 -6.60 -1.65 7.70
C ALA A 247 -6.63 -2.82 6.69
N VAL A 248 -6.43 -2.56 5.40
CA VAL A 248 -6.24 -3.61 4.38
C VAL A 248 -4.84 -4.20 4.47
N VAL A 249 -3.82 -3.35 4.69
CA VAL A 249 -2.42 -3.79 4.83
C VAL A 249 -2.22 -4.62 6.10
N ASP A 250 -2.77 -4.18 7.24
CA ASP A 250 -2.78 -4.94 8.49
C ASP A 250 -4.18 -4.91 9.14
N PRO A 251 -5.00 -5.95 8.92
CA PRO A 251 -6.34 -6.05 9.51
C PRO A 251 -6.35 -6.14 11.05
N LEU A 252 -5.25 -6.60 11.67
CA LEU A 252 -5.14 -6.78 13.12
C LEU A 252 -4.62 -5.52 13.83
N ARG A 253 -4.21 -4.50 13.08
CA ARG A 253 -3.69 -3.25 13.64
C ARG A 253 -4.80 -2.39 14.24
N GLU A 254 -4.87 -2.36 15.56
CA GLU A 254 -5.90 -1.60 16.29
C GLU A 254 -5.88 -0.09 15.97
N SER A 255 -4.72 0.51 15.78
CA SER A 255 -4.59 1.94 15.50
C SER A 255 -5.23 2.34 14.16
N ALA A 256 -5.13 1.49 13.13
CA ALA A 256 -5.80 1.70 11.84
C ALA A 256 -7.32 1.60 11.99
N GLN A 257 -7.81 0.60 12.72
CA GLN A 257 -9.23 0.41 13.01
C GLN A 257 -9.81 1.56 13.84
N HIS A 258 -9.04 2.05 14.80
CA HIS A 258 -9.39 3.21 15.59
C HIS A 258 -9.53 4.48 14.72
N LEU A 259 -8.66 4.68 13.74
CA LEU A 259 -8.78 5.78 12.78
C LEU A 259 -10.03 5.65 11.90
N LEU A 260 -10.36 4.45 11.43
CA LEU A 260 -11.61 4.20 10.69
C LEU A 260 -12.85 4.59 11.50
N VAL A 261 -12.92 4.17 12.77
CA VAL A 261 -14.02 4.52 13.67
C VAL A 261 -14.07 6.03 13.91
N ARG A 262 -12.93 6.69 14.15
CA ARG A 262 -12.89 8.14 14.30
C ARG A 262 -13.37 8.90 13.06
N CYS A 263 -13.03 8.42 11.85
CA CYS A 263 -13.52 9.02 10.61
C CYS A 263 -15.04 8.91 10.52
N HIS A 264 -15.61 7.73 10.79
CA HIS A 264 -17.07 7.56 10.79
C HIS A 264 -17.78 8.41 11.84
N LEU A 265 -17.23 8.52 13.04
CA LEU A 265 -17.81 9.39 14.08
C LEU A 265 -17.76 10.87 13.70
N ALA A 266 -16.69 11.31 13.01
CA ALA A 266 -16.58 12.69 12.55
C ALA A 266 -17.55 13.05 11.41
N GLU A 267 -18.05 12.04 10.68
CA GLU A 267 -19.11 12.17 9.67
C GLU A 267 -20.52 11.88 10.23
N ASP A 268 -20.68 11.79 11.56
CA ASP A 268 -21.93 11.39 12.24
C ASP A 268 -22.47 10.00 11.82
N ASN A 269 -21.62 9.15 11.24
CA ASN A 269 -21.92 7.80 10.78
C ASN A 269 -21.77 6.76 11.91
N TYR A 270 -22.48 6.96 13.03
CA TYR A 270 -22.35 6.12 14.24
C TYR A 270 -22.59 4.62 13.98
N ALA A 271 -23.57 4.27 13.15
CA ALA A 271 -23.85 2.87 12.80
C ALA A 271 -22.64 2.20 12.12
N SER A 272 -21.99 2.89 11.19
CA SER A 272 -20.77 2.42 10.52
C SER A 272 -19.62 2.27 11.51
N ALA A 273 -19.45 3.22 12.43
CA ALA A 273 -18.45 3.18 13.48
C ALA A 273 -18.59 1.92 14.37
N VAL A 274 -19.83 1.60 14.79
CA VAL A 274 -20.13 0.39 15.57
C VAL A 274 -19.90 -0.89 14.75
N LEU A 275 -20.25 -0.91 13.46
CA LEU A 275 -20.03 -2.06 12.58
C LEU A 275 -18.54 -2.37 12.41
N VAL A 276 -17.69 -1.36 12.23
CA VAL A 276 -16.23 -1.53 12.16
C VAL A 276 -15.70 -2.18 13.45
N TYR A 277 -16.06 -1.64 14.62
CA TYR A 277 -15.63 -2.20 15.90
C TYR A 277 -16.09 -3.65 16.11
N ARG A 278 -17.35 -3.97 15.80
CA ARG A 278 -17.88 -5.34 15.95
C ARG A 278 -17.19 -6.33 15.01
N SER A 279 -16.94 -5.91 13.77
CA SER A 279 -16.23 -6.72 12.77
C SER A 279 -14.80 -6.98 13.23
N TYR A 280 -14.09 -5.93 13.65
CA TYR A 280 -12.74 -6.04 14.20
C TYR A 280 -12.68 -6.92 15.45
N ARG A 281 -13.59 -6.75 16.42
CA ARG A 281 -13.68 -7.60 17.62
C ARG A 281 -13.85 -9.08 17.26
N THR A 282 -14.70 -9.37 16.28
CA THR A 282 -14.95 -10.74 15.83
C THR A 282 -13.71 -11.31 15.15
N HIS A 283 -13.05 -10.54 14.30
CA HIS A 283 -11.83 -10.94 13.62
C HIS A 283 -10.68 -11.18 14.61
N LEU A 284 -10.42 -10.23 15.52
CA LEU A 284 -9.37 -10.33 16.53
C LEU A 284 -9.57 -11.52 17.48
N ARG A 285 -10.83 -11.81 17.83
CA ARG A 285 -11.15 -13.00 18.63
C ARG A 285 -10.87 -14.29 17.87
N ARG A 286 -11.14 -14.32 16.56
CA ARG A 286 -10.91 -15.50 15.72
C ARG A 286 -9.41 -15.76 15.50
N GLU A 287 -8.64 -14.72 15.20
CA GLU A 287 -7.21 -14.86 14.87
C GLU A 287 -6.32 -14.99 16.11
N LEU A 288 -6.58 -14.20 17.16
CA LEU A 288 -5.69 -14.10 18.33
C LEU A 288 -6.34 -14.51 19.65
N GLY A 289 -7.64 -14.80 19.68
CA GLY A 289 -8.33 -15.19 20.91
C GLY A 289 -8.53 -14.04 21.91
N ILE A 290 -8.21 -12.79 21.56
CA ILE A 290 -8.30 -11.62 22.45
C ILE A 290 -9.45 -10.68 22.08
N ALA A 291 -9.74 -9.69 22.94
CA ALA A 291 -10.68 -8.62 22.67
C ALA A 291 -9.94 -7.32 22.32
N PRO A 292 -10.57 -6.37 21.60
CA PRO A 292 -10.03 -5.02 21.42
C PRO A 292 -9.79 -4.34 22.76
N SER A 293 -8.92 -3.34 22.77
CA SER A 293 -8.62 -2.58 23.98
C SER A 293 -9.84 -1.84 24.54
N ALA A 294 -9.82 -1.60 25.86
CA ALA A 294 -10.80 -0.78 26.56
C ALA A 294 -10.91 0.63 25.93
N ARG A 295 -9.76 1.23 25.59
CA ARG A 295 -9.69 2.53 24.90
C ARG A 295 -10.49 2.54 23.60
N PHE A 296 -10.47 1.45 22.84
CA PHE A 296 -11.24 1.37 21.61
C PHE A 296 -12.75 1.26 21.88
N ALA A 297 -13.16 0.50 22.90
CA ALA A 297 -14.58 0.43 23.30
C ALA A 297 -15.11 1.77 23.83
N GLN A 298 -14.29 2.52 24.58
CA GLN A 298 -14.61 3.84 25.11
C GLN A 298 -14.92 4.86 24.02
N LEU A 299 -14.25 4.78 22.86
CA LEU A 299 -14.51 5.66 21.72
C LEU A 299 -15.97 5.61 21.25
N LEU A 300 -16.64 4.47 21.44
CA LEU A 300 -18.04 4.26 21.05
C LEU A 300 -19.03 4.35 22.23
N GLY A 301 -18.55 4.64 23.43
CA GLY A 301 -19.37 4.65 24.65
C GLY A 301 -19.87 3.25 25.07
N LEU A 302 -19.19 2.18 24.65
CA LEU A 302 -19.63 0.79 24.90
C LEU A 302 -19.28 0.25 26.29
N GLU A 303 -18.62 1.04 27.15
CA GLU A 303 -18.20 0.60 28.50
C GLU A 303 -19.23 0.80 29.62
N THR A 304 -20.48 1.17 29.32
CA THR A 304 -21.45 1.54 30.37
C THR A 304 -22.30 0.39 30.95
N ALA A 305 -22.15 -0.87 30.51
CA ALA A 305 -23.09 -1.94 30.94
C ALA A 305 -22.53 -2.99 31.93
N THR A 306 -21.21 -3.10 32.12
CA THR A 306 -20.65 -4.23 32.92
C THR A 306 -20.36 -3.88 34.39
N SER A 307 -20.35 -2.59 34.74
CA SER A 307 -20.10 -2.15 36.13
C SER A 307 -21.36 -2.07 37.00
N ASP A 308 -22.56 -1.88 36.43
CA ASP A 308 -23.80 -1.73 37.22
C ASP A 308 -24.42 -3.04 37.70
N SER A 309 -24.11 -4.17 37.06
CA SER A 309 -24.60 -5.49 37.50
C SER A 309 -24.00 -5.96 38.84
N ARG A 310 -22.90 -5.36 39.33
CA ARG A 310 -22.35 -5.65 40.66
C ARG A 310 -22.87 -4.72 41.76
N LEU A 311 -23.47 -3.57 41.41
CA LEU A 311 -24.05 -2.65 42.37
C LEU A 311 -25.53 -2.95 42.66
N LEU A 312 -26.28 -3.52 41.71
CA LEU A 312 -27.66 -3.94 41.95
C LEU A 312 -27.80 -5.20 42.82
N VAL A 313 -26.79 -6.08 42.89
CA VAL A 313 -26.82 -7.26 43.78
C VAL A 313 -26.51 -6.90 45.25
N ARG A 314 -25.91 -5.74 45.52
CA ARG A 314 -25.67 -5.25 46.90
C ARG A 314 -26.82 -4.44 47.48
N SER A 315 -27.75 -3.94 46.67
CA SER A 315 -28.89 -3.13 47.15
C SER A 315 -30.17 -3.94 47.44
N LEU A 316 -30.15 -5.26 47.23
CA LEU A 316 -31.27 -6.18 47.56
C LEU A 316 -30.97 -7.06 48.79
N LYS A 317 -29.93 -6.75 49.56
CA LYS A 317 -29.53 -7.52 50.76
C LYS A 317 -29.36 -6.71 52.05
N ASN A 318 -29.74 -5.43 52.07
CA ASN A 318 -29.83 -4.64 53.30
C ASN A 318 -31.22 -4.02 53.42
#